data_AF-A0A0N0JD26-F1
#
_entry.id   AF-A0A0N0JD26-F1
#
_cell.length_a   1.000
_cell.length_b   1.000
_cell.length_c   1.000
_cell.angle_alpha   90.00
_cell.angle_beta   90.00
_cell.angle_gamma   90.00
#
_symmetry.space_group_name_H-M   'P 1'
#
loop_
_entity.id
_entity.type
_entity.pdbx_description
1 polymer ?
#
loop_
_entity_poly.entity_id
_entity_poly.type
_entity_poly.pdbx_seq_one_letter_code
_entity_poly.pdbx_strand_id
1 'polypeptide(L)'
;MDIEALQTTLRTFAAERDWQPFHTPKNLSTALIVEAAELAEIFQWMTPEQSATAHNDAVVREQISDEVADVLLYLIQIADHTQVDLKRAVGRKLVKNAKKHPPLRTGLPAGTAATSTVETHVLVDWENVQPREGDLRALVPDVTDVWIFHGPNQKVDPESYGSFGSRVTPVKIARSGKNALDFHLSFYMGYIASRHPDARFVVVSNDKGYGPMLEHAAELGFSARQAAFGTSKAKANGGPMFSLAPTPTPAAKPAPPAAKKAAAKTATAAKAASATTPKPAAKKAAAKAPAKAPAKKAAAKKTPAKTAAKTAAKRTTTQPAAAPKPQAAAKKATAPTKKTRGLEHVVASLKKTQSKPARQAALLAMIKSLLVAKDDDPIIQKTLNDMMAAGKIAINDTGAVQYSL
;
A
#
# COMPACT_ATOMS: atom_id res chain seq x y z
N MET A 1 12.94 16.71 -5.52
CA MET A 1 11.49 16.97 -5.46
C MET A 1 10.98 16.47 -4.13
N ASP A 2 10.15 17.27 -3.46
CA ASP A 2 9.41 16.87 -2.27
C ASP A 2 8.02 16.36 -2.71
N ILE A 3 7.63 15.18 -2.24
CA ILE A 3 6.37 14.53 -2.62
C ILE A 3 5.20 15.10 -1.81
N GLU A 4 5.39 15.43 -0.53
CA GLU A 4 4.33 15.91 0.36
C GLU A 4 3.97 17.36 0.01
N ALA A 5 4.98 18.17 -0.33
CA ALA A 5 4.78 19.49 -0.91
C ALA A 5 4.01 19.41 -2.24
N LEU A 6 4.39 18.51 -3.16
CA LEU A 6 3.73 18.37 -4.46
C LEU A 6 2.30 17.83 -4.35
N GLN A 7 2.03 16.87 -3.47
CA GLN A 7 0.66 16.45 -3.13
C GLN A 7 -0.17 17.64 -2.64
N THR A 8 0.41 18.49 -1.79
CA THR A 8 -0.28 19.69 -1.28
C THR A 8 -0.57 20.70 -2.39
N THR A 9 0.39 20.95 -3.30
CA THR A 9 0.16 21.77 -4.51
C THR A 9 -0.97 21.21 -5.39
N LEU A 10 -1.00 19.89 -5.61
CA LEU A 10 -2.02 19.23 -6.43
C LEU A 10 -3.42 19.28 -5.79
N ARG A 11 -3.53 19.15 -4.46
CA ARG A 11 -4.80 19.35 -3.74
C ARG A 11 -5.32 20.78 -3.91
N THR A 12 -4.46 21.79 -3.81
CA THR A 12 -4.82 23.20 -4.04
C THR A 12 -5.28 23.42 -5.48
N PHE A 13 -4.50 22.95 -6.47
CA PHE A 13 -4.83 23.07 -7.89
C PHE A 13 -6.18 22.42 -8.25
N ALA A 14 -6.50 21.25 -7.66
CA ALA A 14 -7.79 20.61 -7.81
C ALA A 14 -8.93 21.40 -7.13
N ALA A 15 -8.67 21.98 -5.95
CA ALA A 15 -9.65 22.76 -5.19
C ALA A 15 -10.02 24.10 -5.84
N GLU A 16 -9.07 24.77 -6.50
CA GLU A 16 -9.30 25.96 -7.33
C GLU A 16 -10.28 25.72 -8.51
N ARG A 17 -10.57 24.45 -8.83
CA ARG A 17 -11.30 24.02 -10.03
C ARG A 17 -12.52 23.13 -9.72
N ASP A 18 -12.85 22.92 -8.44
CA ASP A 18 -13.86 21.97 -7.96
C ASP A 18 -13.68 20.53 -8.49
N TRP A 19 -12.42 20.07 -8.63
CA TRP A 19 -12.11 18.77 -9.27
C TRP A 19 -12.16 17.56 -8.33
N GLN A 20 -12.16 17.75 -7.02
CA GLN A 20 -12.17 16.67 -6.02
C GLN A 20 -13.28 15.61 -6.24
N PRO A 21 -14.53 15.95 -6.66
CA PRO A 21 -15.56 14.96 -6.98
C PRO A 21 -15.21 14.00 -8.12
N PHE A 22 -14.27 14.37 -8.99
CA PHE A 22 -13.78 13.52 -10.09
C PHE A 22 -12.57 12.68 -9.67
N HIS A 23 -11.81 13.09 -8.65
CA HIS A 23 -10.54 12.49 -8.22
C HIS A 23 -10.73 11.19 -7.40
N THR A 24 -11.62 10.30 -7.83
CA THR A 24 -11.71 8.95 -7.25
C THR A 24 -10.49 8.11 -7.68
N PRO A 25 -9.97 7.19 -6.84
CA PRO A 25 -8.84 6.34 -7.21
C PRO A 25 -9.03 5.57 -8.52
N LYS A 26 -10.26 5.18 -8.86
CA LYS A 26 -10.62 4.57 -10.16
C LYS A 26 -10.35 5.54 -11.32
N ASN A 27 -10.85 6.78 -11.22
CA ASN A 27 -10.73 7.76 -12.30
C ASN A 27 -9.28 8.21 -12.47
N LEU A 28 -8.57 8.49 -11.37
CA LEU A 28 -7.14 8.83 -11.39
C LEU A 28 -6.30 7.70 -12.00
N SER A 29 -6.60 6.44 -11.66
CA SER A 29 -5.94 5.26 -12.29
C SER A 29 -6.30 5.10 -13.77
N THR A 30 -7.43 5.66 -14.22
CA THR A 30 -7.81 5.66 -15.64
C THR A 30 -7.08 6.77 -16.40
N ALA A 31 -6.96 7.97 -15.83
CA ALA A 31 -6.17 9.07 -16.39
C ALA A 31 -4.68 8.70 -16.52
N LEU A 32 -4.06 8.11 -15.48
CA LEU A 32 -2.69 7.60 -15.56
C LEU A 32 -2.46 6.59 -16.70
N ILE A 33 -3.48 5.84 -17.12
CA ILE A 33 -3.39 4.91 -18.26
C ILE A 33 -3.49 5.66 -19.61
N VAL A 34 -4.16 6.81 -19.65
CA VAL A 34 -4.19 7.70 -20.82
C VAL A 34 -2.82 8.36 -20.99
N GLU A 35 -2.29 9.03 -19.97
CA GLU A 35 -1.03 9.78 -20.13
C GLU A 35 0.16 8.80 -20.35
N ALA A 36 0.09 7.58 -19.80
CA ALA A 36 1.05 6.51 -20.10
C ALA A 36 0.91 5.92 -21.51
N ALA A 37 -0.22 6.14 -22.19
CA ALA A 37 -0.41 5.82 -23.60
C ALA A 37 0.01 7.00 -24.51
N GLU A 38 -0.22 8.25 -24.12
CA GLU A 38 0.24 9.44 -24.86
C GLU A 38 1.80 9.52 -24.80
N LEU A 39 2.42 9.22 -23.66
CA LEU A 39 3.87 8.94 -23.55
C LEU A 39 4.36 7.85 -24.52
N ALA A 40 3.57 6.80 -24.72
CA ALA A 40 3.92 5.70 -25.63
C ALA A 40 3.69 6.08 -27.11
N GLU A 41 2.76 6.99 -27.39
CA GLU A 41 2.42 7.45 -28.73
C GLU A 41 3.62 8.14 -29.41
N ILE A 42 4.39 8.92 -28.65
CA ILE A 42 5.64 9.59 -29.08
C ILE A 42 6.60 8.59 -29.75
N PHE A 43 6.77 7.40 -29.16
CA PHE A 43 7.75 6.41 -29.61
C PHE A 43 7.19 5.37 -30.59
N GLN A 44 5.88 5.32 -30.83
CA GLN A 44 5.19 4.18 -31.44
C GLN A 44 5.72 3.77 -32.84
N TRP A 45 6.23 4.73 -33.62
CA TRP A 45 6.73 4.54 -34.99
C TRP A 45 8.26 4.58 -35.10
N MET A 46 8.99 4.73 -34.00
CA MET A 46 10.44 4.85 -33.98
C MET A 46 11.13 3.48 -34.01
N THR A 47 12.29 3.39 -34.66
CA THR A 47 13.22 2.25 -34.44
C THR A 47 13.89 2.37 -33.06
N PRO A 48 14.46 1.28 -32.49
CA PRO A 48 15.15 1.34 -31.20
C PRO A 48 16.30 2.35 -31.13
N GLU A 49 16.96 2.61 -32.27
CA GLU A 49 18.06 3.57 -32.39
C GLU A 49 17.54 5.02 -32.42
N GLN A 50 16.36 5.23 -33.02
CA GLN A 50 15.66 6.52 -33.05
C GLN A 50 15.10 6.86 -31.66
N SER A 51 14.40 5.93 -31.00
CA SER A 51 13.83 6.18 -29.67
C SER A 51 14.90 6.45 -28.60
N ALA A 52 16.05 5.76 -28.68
CA ALA A 52 17.21 6.03 -27.83
C ALA A 52 17.80 7.44 -28.01
N THR A 53 17.57 8.11 -29.15
CA THR A 53 18.12 9.43 -29.49
C THR A 53 17.08 10.54 -29.65
N ALA A 54 15.78 10.23 -29.47
CA ALA A 54 14.65 11.14 -29.68
C ALA A 54 14.75 12.47 -28.91
N HIS A 55 15.28 12.43 -27.68
CA HIS A 55 15.48 13.59 -26.80
C HIS A 55 16.51 14.63 -27.29
N ASN A 56 17.20 14.36 -28.41
CA ASN A 56 18.07 15.34 -29.07
C ASN A 56 17.27 16.34 -29.93
N ASP A 57 16.07 15.98 -30.39
CA ASP A 57 15.13 16.95 -30.96
C ASP A 57 14.45 17.71 -29.82
N ALA A 58 14.45 19.05 -29.90
CA ALA A 58 13.94 19.89 -28.82
C ALA A 58 12.42 19.82 -28.65
N VAL A 59 11.66 19.60 -29.74
CA VAL A 59 10.19 19.47 -29.70
C VAL A 59 9.81 18.12 -29.12
N VAL A 60 10.46 17.05 -29.60
CA VAL A 60 10.20 15.69 -29.10
C VAL A 60 10.63 15.55 -27.64
N ARG A 61 11.71 16.22 -27.20
CA ARG A 61 12.09 16.24 -25.78
C ARG A 61 11.06 16.96 -24.90
N GLU A 62 10.43 18.04 -25.38
CA GLU A 62 9.39 18.73 -24.62
C GLU A 62 8.18 17.80 -24.41
N GLN A 63 7.70 17.16 -25.50
CA GLN A 63 6.64 16.16 -25.43
C GLN A 63 6.98 15.02 -24.45
N ILE A 64 8.20 14.45 -24.51
CA ILE A 64 8.65 13.44 -23.55
C ILE A 64 8.64 13.98 -22.11
N SER A 65 8.89 15.26 -21.90
CA SER A 65 8.94 15.87 -20.57
C SER A 65 7.54 16.11 -20.00
N ASP A 66 6.60 16.57 -20.82
CA ASP A 66 5.20 16.78 -20.46
C ASP A 66 4.53 15.44 -20.08
N GLU A 67 4.58 14.43 -20.96
CA GLU A 67 3.94 13.14 -20.71
C GLU A 67 4.55 12.37 -19.50
N VAL A 68 5.88 12.49 -19.30
CA VAL A 68 6.54 11.93 -18.09
C VAL A 68 6.13 12.69 -16.83
N ALA A 69 5.87 14.00 -16.93
CA ALA A 69 5.36 14.79 -15.81
C ALA A 69 3.93 14.38 -15.47
N ASP A 70 3.00 14.30 -16.43
CA ASP A 70 1.60 13.99 -16.14
C ASP A 70 1.40 12.56 -15.62
N VAL A 71 2.12 11.56 -16.16
CA VAL A 71 2.18 10.20 -15.56
C VAL A 71 2.62 10.26 -14.09
N LEU A 72 3.59 11.11 -13.73
CA LEU A 72 4.03 11.30 -12.34
C LEU A 72 2.98 12.04 -11.50
N LEU A 73 2.33 13.09 -12.02
CA LEU A 73 1.32 13.85 -11.30
C LEU A 73 0.11 12.98 -10.94
N TYR A 74 -0.41 12.19 -11.87
CA TYR A 74 -1.50 11.25 -11.54
C TYR A 74 -1.05 10.13 -10.60
N LEU A 75 0.19 9.62 -10.71
CA LEU A 75 0.70 8.61 -9.77
C LEU A 75 0.74 9.15 -8.33
N ILE A 76 1.16 10.40 -8.17
CA ILE A 76 1.19 11.10 -6.88
C ILE A 76 -0.22 11.36 -6.34
N GLN A 77 -1.18 11.73 -7.20
CA GLN A 77 -2.58 11.88 -6.81
C GLN A 77 -3.24 10.55 -6.41
N ILE A 78 -2.95 9.45 -7.11
CA ILE A 78 -3.42 8.10 -6.73
C ILE A 78 -2.85 7.73 -5.35
N ALA A 79 -1.55 7.98 -5.12
CA ALA A 79 -0.92 7.70 -3.83
C ALA A 79 -1.59 8.50 -2.69
N ASP A 80 -1.91 9.78 -2.91
CA ASP A 80 -2.63 10.63 -1.96
C ASP A 80 -4.05 10.09 -1.65
N HIS A 81 -4.86 9.87 -2.69
CA HIS A 81 -6.25 9.40 -2.57
C HIS A 81 -6.38 7.93 -2.12
N THR A 82 -5.26 7.19 -2.04
CA THR A 82 -5.19 5.84 -1.47
C THR A 82 -4.40 5.77 -0.14
N GLN A 83 -3.96 6.93 0.38
CA GLN A 83 -3.14 7.06 1.59
C GLN A 83 -1.86 6.20 1.59
N VAL A 84 -1.27 6.03 0.41
CA VAL A 84 -0.01 5.32 0.22
C VAL A 84 1.16 6.29 0.37
N ASP A 85 1.92 6.10 1.44
CA ASP A 85 3.28 6.63 1.57
C ASP A 85 4.14 6.07 0.41
N LEU A 86 4.30 6.88 -0.63
CA LEU A 86 4.97 6.52 -1.88
C LEU A 86 6.47 6.27 -1.66
N LYS A 87 7.10 7.00 -0.73
CA LYS A 87 8.52 6.88 -0.39
C LYS A 87 8.82 5.51 0.24
N ARG A 88 8.03 5.11 1.25
CA ARG A 88 8.08 3.78 1.90
C ARG A 88 7.56 2.66 1.00
N ALA A 89 6.64 2.94 0.08
CA ALA A 89 6.21 1.97 -0.93
C ALA A 89 7.35 1.64 -1.92
N VAL A 90 8.01 2.66 -2.47
CA VAL A 90 9.17 2.50 -3.37
C VAL A 90 10.32 1.80 -2.65
N GLY A 91 10.71 2.23 -1.45
CA GLY A 91 11.79 1.58 -0.68
C GLY A 91 11.57 0.08 -0.46
N ARG A 92 10.39 -0.30 0.07
CA ARG A 92 10.02 -1.72 0.25
C ARG A 92 9.93 -2.48 -1.08
N LYS A 93 9.54 -1.82 -2.18
CA LYS A 93 9.49 -2.43 -3.52
C LYS A 93 10.89 -2.66 -4.09
N LEU A 94 11.84 -1.76 -3.87
CA LEU A 94 13.25 -1.94 -4.25
C LEU A 94 13.88 -3.13 -3.50
N VAL A 95 13.70 -3.24 -2.18
CA VAL A 95 14.19 -4.39 -1.39
C VAL A 95 13.58 -5.71 -1.89
N LYS A 96 12.28 -5.75 -2.18
CA LYS A 96 11.61 -6.93 -2.76
C LYS A 96 12.12 -7.27 -4.17
N ASN A 97 12.38 -6.25 -5.00
CA ASN A 97 12.93 -6.44 -6.34
C ASN A 97 14.37 -6.98 -6.28
N ALA A 98 15.24 -6.45 -5.43
CA ALA A 98 16.63 -6.92 -5.26
C ALA A 98 16.70 -8.38 -4.79
N LYS A 99 15.79 -8.81 -3.91
CA LYS A 99 15.67 -10.23 -3.49
C LYS A 99 15.18 -11.13 -4.62
N LYS A 100 14.30 -10.65 -5.50
CA LYS A 100 13.77 -11.41 -6.66
C LYS A 100 14.73 -11.43 -7.85
N HIS A 101 15.53 -10.39 -8.02
CA HIS A 101 16.44 -10.17 -9.14
C HIS A 101 17.82 -9.76 -8.59
N PRO A 102 18.61 -10.73 -8.07
CA PRO A 102 19.93 -10.46 -7.53
C PRO A 102 20.91 -9.99 -8.61
N PRO A 103 21.97 -9.25 -8.24
CA PRO A 103 22.94 -8.73 -9.20
C PRO A 103 23.74 -9.87 -9.87
N LEU A 104 23.83 -9.83 -11.21
CA LEU A 104 24.60 -10.80 -12.01
C LEU A 104 26.12 -10.72 -11.79
N ARG A 105 26.62 -9.58 -11.31
CA ARG A 105 28.01 -9.38 -10.89
C ARG A 105 28.08 -9.34 -9.37
N THR A 106 28.63 -10.39 -8.78
CA THR A 106 29.04 -10.40 -7.37
C THR A 106 30.27 -9.51 -7.15
N GLY A 107 30.47 -9.03 -5.92
CA GLY A 107 31.66 -8.24 -5.55
C GLY A 107 31.61 -6.74 -5.87
N LEU A 108 30.64 -6.26 -6.67
CA LEU A 108 30.32 -4.83 -6.71
C LEU A 108 29.63 -4.41 -5.39
N PRO A 109 29.93 -3.22 -4.83
CA PRO A 109 29.18 -2.70 -3.70
C PRO A 109 27.71 -2.53 -4.10
N ALA A 110 26.79 -2.92 -3.23
CA ALA A 110 25.36 -2.66 -3.45
C ALA A 110 25.15 -1.15 -3.56
N GLY A 111 24.60 -0.68 -4.68
CA GLY A 111 24.41 0.74 -4.94
C GLY A 111 23.58 1.41 -3.82
N THR A 112 23.98 2.61 -3.42
CA THR A 112 23.42 3.35 -2.27
C THR A 112 21.91 3.54 -2.30
N ALA A 113 21.27 3.46 -3.48
CA ALA A 113 19.82 3.42 -3.66
C ALA A 113 19.11 2.22 -3.00
N ALA A 114 19.84 1.17 -2.61
CA ALA A 114 19.32 0.05 -1.81
C ALA A 114 19.48 0.27 -0.30
N THR A 115 20.28 1.26 0.13
CA THR A 115 20.45 1.64 1.54
C THR A 115 19.31 2.54 1.96
N SER A 116 18.11 1.96 2.10
CA SER A 116 17.22 2.44 3.15
C SER A 116 17.97 2.24 4.46
N THR A 117 18.48 3.32 5.06
CA THR A 117 19.10 3.27 6.38
C THR A 117 18.07 2.69 7.32
N VAL A 118 18.34 1.50 7.86
CA VAL A 118 17.44 0.80 8.78
C VAL A 118 17.37 1.64 10.05
N GLU A 119 16.31 2.43 10.17
CA GLU A 119 16.10 3.33 11.31
C GLU A 119 16.12 2.48 12.57
N THR A 120 17.09 2.79 13.44
CA THR A 120 17.30 2.10 14.70
C THR A 120 16.79 3.01 15.79
N HIS A 121 15.63 2.63 16.32
CA HIS A 121 14.99 3.28 17.44
C HIS A 121 15.52 2.63 18.72
N VAL A 122 16.24 3.42 19.50
CA VAL A 122 16.70 3.07 20.84
C VAL A 122 15.67 3.60 21.84
N LEU A 123 15.04 2.70 22.59
CA LEU A 123 14.05 3.02 23.60
C LEU A 123 14.71 2.86 24.98
N VAL A 124 14.93 3.97 25.67
CA VAL A 124 15.65 4.03 26.96
C VAL A 124 14.67 4.12 28.11
N ASP A 125 14.82 3.21 29.06
CA ASP A 125 14.08 3.14 30.32
C ASP A 125 14.79 3.99 31.39
N TRP A 126 14.40 5.26 31.55
CA TRP A 126 15.12 6.21 32.42
C TRP A 126 14.86 6.01 33.92
N GLU A 127 13.88 5.20 34.30
CA GLU A 127 13.69 4.75 35.69
C GLU A 127 14.68 3.61 36.03
N ASN A 128 15.11 2.82 35.05
CA ASN A 128 16.05 1.71 35.24
C ASN A 128 17.52 2.06 34.89
N VAL A 129 17.77 2.82 33.83
CA VAL A 129 19.12 3.07 33.26
C VAL A 129 19.27 4.49 32.70
N GLN A 130 20.45 5.08 32.87
CA GLN A 130 20.74 6.46 32.43
C GLN A 130 22.04 6.53 31.60
N PRO A 131 22.07 5.90 30.40
CA PRO A 131 23.22 5.88 29.51
C PRO A 131 23.47 7.24 28.85
N ARG A 132 24.73 7.68 28.78
CA ARG A 132 25.14 8.88 28.03
C ARG A 132 25.15 8.60 26.53
N GLU A 133 25.29 9.65 25.72
CA GLU A 133 25.34 9.53 24.25
C GLU A 133 26.39 8.50 23.78
N GLY A 134 27.61 8.55 24.34
CA GLY A 134 28.69 7.61 24.04
C GLY A 134 28.38 6.16 24.44
N ASP A 135 27.61 5.95 25.51
CA ASP A 135 27.18 4.62 25.94
C ASP A 135 26.15 4.03 24.97
N LEU A 136 25.22 4.85 24.48
CA LEU A 136 24.26 4.45 23.45
C LEU A 136 24.96 4.12 22.13
N ARG A 137 25.93 4.93 21.70
CA ARG A 137 26.78 4.65 20.53
C ARG A 137 27.59 3.36 20.72
N ALA A 138 28.05 3.03 21.93
CA ALA A 138 28.78 1.79 22.20
C ALA A 138 27.86 0.54 22.20
N LEU A 139 26.65 0.64 22.76
CA LEU A 139 25.66 -0.44 22.79
C LEU A 139 24.98 -0.69 21.43
N VAL A 140 24.89 0.37 20.61
CA VAL A 140 24.13 0.42 19.35
C VAL A 140 24.84 1.38 18.38
N PRO A 141 25.92 0.99 17.68
CA PRO A 141 26.71 1.90 16.84
C PRO A 141 25.91 2.58 15.71
N ASP A 142 24.96 1.85 15.15
CA ASP A 142 24.06 2.22 14.05
C ASP A 142 22.69 2.75 14.55
N VAL A 143 22.65 3.33 15.75
CA VAL A 143 21.51 4.10 16.28
C VAL A 143 21.21 5.35 15.43
N THR A 144 19.92 5.54 15.10
CA THR A 144 19.45 6.74 14.39
C THR A 144 18.60 7.63 15.29
N ASP A 145 17.72 7.06 16.11
CA ASP A 145 16.70 7.79 16.86
C ASP A 145 16.61 7.29 18.31
N VAL A 146 16.53 8.21 19.27
CA VAL A 146 16.59 7.91 20.71
C VAL A 146 15.30 8.38 21.39
N TRP A 147 14.67 7.49 22.16
CA TRP A 147 13.39 7.70 22.81
C TRP A 147 13.55 7.47 24.31
N ILE A 148 13.57 8.55 25.10
CA ILE A 148 13.91 8.50 26.53
C ILE A 148 12.61 8.55 27.34
N PHE A 149 12.15 7.40 27.81
CA PHE A 149 10.93 7.27 28.61
C PHE A 149 11.27 7.56 30.07
N HIS A 150 10.58 8.53 30.70
CA HIS A 150 10.93 8.96 32.05
C HIS A 150 9.74 9.30 32.94
N GLY A 151 9.92 9.11 34.25
CA GLY A 151 8.96 9.37 35.30
C GLY A 151 8.59 10.85 35.43
N PRO A 152 7.41 11.17 36.04
CA PRO A 152 6.88 12.53 36.08
C PRO A 152 7.76 13.54 36.86
N ASN A 153 8.57 13.05 37.78
CA ASN A 153 9.48 13.85 38.62
C ASN A 153 10.95 13.75 38.17
N GLN A 154 11.28 12.92 37.19
CA GLN A 154 12.63 12.81 36.66
C GLN A 154 12.92 13.97 35.70
N LYS A 155 14.17 14.46 35.73
CA LYS A 155 14.71 15.37 34.72
C LYS A 155 15.47 14.54 33.68
N VAL A 156 15.22 14.85 32.41
CA VAL A 156 15.99 14.40 31.25
C VAL A 156 16.50 15.66 30.57
N ASP A 157 17.74 15.63 30.10
CA ASP A 157 18.36 16.70 29.31
C ASP A 157 18.64 16.19 27.88
N PRO A 158 17.79 16.52 26.90
CA PRO A 158 18.00 16.13 25.51
C PRO A 158 19.25 16.76 24.87
N GLU A 159 19.71 17.92 25.34
CA GLU A 159 20.87 18.63 24.76
C GLU A 159 22.17 17.87 25.02
N SER A 160 22.22 17.05 26.07
CA SER A 160 23.32 16.13 26.37
C SER A 160 23.52 14.99 25.34
N TYR A 161 22.64 14.89 24.33
CA TYR A 161 22.70 13.94 23.21
C TYR A 161 22.91 14.63 21.85
N GLY A 162 23.67 15.73 21.86
CA GLY A 162 23.81 16.67 20.75
C GLY A 162 24.16 16.08 19.37
N SER A 163 24.85 14.93 19.25
CA SER A 163 25.16 14.33 17.94
C SER A 163 23.94 13.71 17.22
N PHE A 164 22.80 13.62 17.91
CA PHE A 164 21.51 13.20 17.33
C PHE A 164 20.62 14.38 16.91
N GLY A 165 20.88 15.59 17.41
CA GLY A 165 20.05 16.77 17.16
C GLY A 165 18.57 16.52 17.46
N SER A 166 17.69 16.75 16.48
CA SER A 166 16.24 16.58 16.61
C SER A 166 15.74 15.13 16.70
N ARG A 167 16.63 14.11 16.66
CA ARG A 167 16.26 12.68 16.75
C ARG A 167 16.21 12.14 18.19
N VAL A 168 16.20 13.01 19.20
CA VAL A 168 16.06 12.65 20.62
C VAL A 168 14.69 13.10 21.12
N THR A 169 13.83 12.12 21.42
CA THR A 169 12.46 12.36 21.91
C THR A 169 12.36 11.99 23.39
N PRO A 170 12.33 12.95 24.32
CA PRO A 170 11.95 12.69 25.72
C PRO A 170 10.44 12.40 25.82
N VAL A 171 10.08 11.25 26.38
CA VAL A 171 8.69 10.82 26.58
C VAL A 171 8.38 10.78 28.08
N LYS A 172 7.79 11.88 28.57
CA LYS A 172 7.36 12.00 29.97
C LYS A 172 6.07 11.23 30.24
N ILE A 173 6.09 10.25 31.15
CA ILE A 173 4.87 9.53 31.53
C ILE A 173 4.00 10.37 32.48
N ALA A 174 2.68 10.36 32.24
CA ALA A 174 1.75 11.29 32.91
C ALA A 174 1.42 10.90 34.37
N ARG A 175 1.63 9.63 34.76
CA ARG A 175 1.39 9.11 36.11
C ARG A 175 2.41 8.03 36.43
N SER A 176 2.88 7.99 37.67
CA SER A 176 3.73 6.92 38.20
C SER A 176 2.92 5.67 38.56
N GLY A 177 3.54 4.51 38.41
CA GLY A 177 2.97 3.20 38.75
C GLY A 177 3.98 2.10 38.42
N LYS A 178 3.88 0.94 39.09
CA LYS A 178 4.95 -0.08 39.12
C LYS A 178 5.52 -0.52 37.76
N ASN A 179 4.69 -0.53 36.73
CA ASN A 179 5.02 -0.91 35.35
C ASN A 179 4.58 0.18 34.35
N ALA A 180 4.37 1.42 34.83
CA ALA A 180 3.76 2.48 34.05
C ALA A 180 4.64 2.91 32.87
N LEU A 181 5.96 2.93 33.08
CA LEU A 181 6.95 3.18 32.04
C LEU A 181 6.95 2.06 31.00
N ASP A 182 6.98 0.80 31.41
CA ASP A 182 7.00 -0.38 30.54
C ASP A 182 5.84 -0.35 29.54
N PHE A 183 4.63 -0.01 30.01
CA PHE A 183 3.44 0.11 29.16
C PHE A 183 3.52 1.27 28.17
N HIS A 184 4.09 2.42 28.55
CA HIS A 184 4.32 3.53 27.62
C HIS A 184 5.38 3.15 26.58
N LEU A 185 6.49 2.54 27.00
CA LEU A 185 7.56 2.08 26.11
C LEU A 185 7.02 1.05 25.11
N SER A 186 6.23 0.07 25.59
CA SER A 186 5.57 -0.94 24.76
C SER A 186 4.61 -0.32 23.73
N PHE A 187 3.77 0.64 24.17
CA PHE A 187 2.86 1.37 23.29
C PHE A 187 3.60 2.18 22.22
N TYR A 188 4.66 2.89 22.61
CA TYR A 188 5.48 3.66 21.66
C TYR A 188 6.27 2.76 20.71
N MET A 189 6.76 1.60 21.14
CA MET A 189 7.38 0.62 20.23
C MET A 189 6.38 0.19 19.14
N GLY A 190 5.13 -0.10 19.50
CA GLY A 190 4.05 -0.40 18.54
C GLY A 190 3.68 0.80 17.65
N TYR A 191 3.61 2.01 18.21
CA TYR A 191 3.36 3.25 17.48
C TYR A 191 4.43 3.49 16.39
N ILE A 192 5.70 3.30 16.74
CA ILE A 192 6.84 3.43 15.83
C ILE A 192 6.79 2.30 14.80
N ALA A 193 6.67 1.03 15.21
CA ALA A 193 6.63 -0.13 14.30
C ALA A 193 5.52 -0.05 13.23
N SER A 194 4.36 0.56 13.55
CA SER A 194 3.29 0.80 12.57
C SER A 194 3.70 1.78 11.44
N ARG A 195 4.60 2.72 11.73
CA ARG A 195 5.11 3.76 10.82
C ARG A 195 6.41 3.33 10.14
N HIS A 196 7.30 2.69 10.88
CA HIS A 196 8.65 2.25 10.49
C HIS A 196 8.70 0.71 10.65
N PRO A 197 8.18 -0.07 9.68
CA PRO A 197 7.97 -1.51 9.85
C PRO A 197 9.24 -2.32 9.56
N ASP A 198 10.16 -1.74 8.78
CA ASP A 198 11.47 -2.28 8.45
C ASP A 198 12.54 -1.78 9.46
N ALA A 199 12.13 -1.09 10.53
CA ALA A 199 13.00 -0.54 11.57
C ALA A 199 13.53 -1.61 12.54
N ARG A 200 14.60 -1.26 13.24
CA ARG A 200 15.21 -2.06 14.30
C ARG A 200 15.00 -1.40 15.66
N PHE A 201 14.63 -2.19 16.66
CA PHE A 201 14.31 -1.74 18.00
C PHE A 201 15.34 -2.26 18.99
N VAL A 202 15.92 -1.37 19.79
CA VAL A 202 16.78 -1.75 20.92
C VAL A 202 16.22 -1.12 22.19
N VAL A 203 15.68 -1.94 23.09
CA VAL A 203 15.27 -1.50 24.42
C VAL A 203 16.50 -1.52 25.33
N VAL A 204 16.86 -0.37 25.89
CA VAL A 204 17.98 -0.24 26.83
C VAL A 204 17.39 -0.18 28.24
N SER A 205 17.49 -1.30 28.96
CA SER A 205 17.04 -1.50 30.34
C SER A 205 17.70 -2.77 30.90
N ASN A 206 17.90 -2.82 32.22
CA ASN A 206 18.34 -4.02 32.94
C ASN A 206 17.16 -4.82 33.54
N ASP A 207 15.91 -4.35 33.43
CA ASP A 207 14.73 -5.12 33.84
C ASP A 207 14.50 -6.32 32.90
N LYS A 208 13.84 -7.38 33.39
CA LYS A 208 13.50 -8.56 32.59
C LYS A 208 12.09 -8.50 31.98
N GLY A 209 11.27 -7.52 32.37
CA GLY A 209 9.87 -7.38 31.93
C GLY A 209 9.67 -7.26 30.41
N TYR A 210 10.65 -6.73 29.67
CA TYR A 210 10.55 -6.50 28.23
C TYR A 210 10.70 -7.77 27.37
N GLY A 211 11.22 -8.87 27.92
CA GLY A 211 11.50 -10.12 27.17
C GLY A 211 10.32 -10.62 26.33
N PRO A 212 9.15 -10.93 26.92
CA PRO A 212 8.00 -11.45 26.20
C PRO A 212 7.46 -10.53 25.08
N MET A 213 7.58 -9.20 25.26
CA MET A 213 7.21 -8.24 24.22
C MET A 213 8.17 -8.28 23.03
N LEU A 214 9.48 -8.39 23.30
CA LEU A 214 10.52 -8.42 22.27
C LEU A 214 10.53 -9.76 21.53
N GLU A 215 10.30 -10.87 22.24
CA GLU A 215 10.09 -12.19 21.65
C GLU A 215 8.89 -12.18 20.68
N HIS A 216 7.73 -11.67 21.12
CA HIS A 216 6.55 -11.58 20.24
C HIS A 216 6.75 -10.61 19.06
N ALA A 217 7.49 -9.50 19.25
CA ALA A 217 7.86 -8.62 18.15
C ALA A 217 8.74 -9.34 17.11
N ALA A 218 9.65 -10.22 17.55
CA ALA A 218 10.46 -11.05 16.66
C ALA A 218 9.64 -12.14 15.94
N GLU A 219 8.63 -12.75 16.60
CA GLU A 219 7.67 -13.66 15.95
C GLU A 219 6.90 -12.97 14.81
N LEU A 220 6.52 -11.70 15.01
CA LEU A 220 5.87 -10.86 13.99
C LEU A 220 6.83 -10.35 12.90
N GLY A 221 8.13 -10.66 13.01
CA GLY A 221 9.15 -10.34 12.01
C GLY A 221 9.86 -9.00 12.19
N PHE A 222 9.64 -8.28 13.29
CA PHE A 222 10.39 -7.06 13.61
C PHE A 222 11.79 -7.39 14.14
N SER A 223 12.79 -6.57 13.83
CA SER A 223 14.14 -6.72 14.38
C SER A 223 14.20 -6.04 15.76
N ALA A 224 13.82 -6.76 16.82
CA ALA A 224 13.76 -6.24 18.18
C ALA A 224 14.73 -6.98 19.12
N ARG A 225 15.44 -6.25 19.99
CA ARG A 225 16.29 -6.82 21.05
C ARG A 225 16.33 -5.94 22.30
N GLN A 226 16.82 -6.51 23.40
CA GLN A 226 17.21 -5.75 24.59
C GLN A 226 18.73 -5.48 24.59
N ALA A 227 19.15 -4.48 25.35
CA ALA A 227 20.53 -4.21 25.72
C ALA A 227 20.63 -3.86 27.21
N ALA A 228 21.45 -4.60 27.95
CA ALA A 228 21.79 -4.27 29.33
C ALA A 228 22.82 -3.12 29.37
N PHE A 229 22.79 -2.32 30.44
CA PHE A 229 23.68 -1.19 30.67
C PHE A 229 24.46 -1.37 31.97
N GLY A 230 25.77 -1.07 31.95
CA GLY A 230 26.65 -1.14 33.12
C GLY A 230 27.23 -2.52 33.48
N THR A 231 26.76 -3.61 32.86
CA THR A 231 27.19 -4.99 33.19
C THR A 231 28.54 -5.40 32.57
N SER A 232 29.60 -4.60 32.79
CA SER A 232 30.96 -4.96 32.35
C SER A 232 31.66 -5.88 33.35
N LYS A 233 31.58 -7.19 33.11
CA LYS A 233 32.61 -8.17 33.53
C LYS A 233 32.90 -9.16 32.41
N ALA A 234 33.65 -8.69 31.41
CA ALA A 234 34.33 -9.58 30.49
C ALA A 234 35.31 -10.47 31.27
N LYS A 235 35.02 -11.77 31.38
CA LYS A 235 36.00 -12.75 31.86
C LYS A 235 37.04 -12.98 30.75
N ALA A 236 38.09 -12.16 30.75
CA ALA A 236 39.31 -12.50 30.05
C ALA A 236 39.93 -13.73 30.72
N ASN A 237 39.94 -14.85 30.00
CA ASN A 237 40.79 -16.01 30.27
C ASN A 237 41.12 -16.62 28.90
N GLY A 238 42.37 -16.46 28.45
CA GLY A 238 42.87 -17.23 27.31
C GLY A 238 43.00 -18.71 27.67
N GLY A 239 42.93 -19.58 26.67
CA GLY A 239 43.39 -20.97 26.82
C GLY A 239 44.90 -21.05 27.06
N PRO A 240 45.40 -22.24 27.43
CA PRO A 240 45.92 -23.08 26.36
C PRO A 240 45.29 -24.49 26.30
N MET A 241 45.77 -25.30 25.36
CA MET A 241 45.20 -26.60 24.96
C MET A 241 45.80 -27.81 25.71
N PHE A 242 45.01 -28.88 25.73
CA PHE A 242 45.36 -30.33 25.85
C PHE A 242 46.30 -30.81 26.98
N SER A 243 45.73 -31.67 27.85
CA SER A 243 46.36 -32.91 28.31
C SER A 243 45.27 -33.96 28.63
N LEU A 244 45.64 -35.23 28.84
CA LEU A 244 44.72 -36.38 28.85
C LEU A 244 44.74 -37.19 30.16
N ALA A 245 43.54 -37.55 30.65
CA ALA A 245 43.23 -38.68 31.55
C ALA A 245 43.81 -38.63 32.99
N PRO A 246 43.36 -39.51 33.93
CA PRO A 246 42.29 -40.51 33.85
C PRO A 246 41.11 -40.29 34.85
N THR A 247 40.12 -41.18 34.80
CA THR A 247 38.97 -41.27 35.71
C THR A 247 39.32 -41.87 37.08
N PRO A 248 38.42 -41.73 38.07
CA PRO A 248 37.67 -42.94 38.48
C PRO A 248 36.17 -42.76 38.71
N THR A 249 35.45 -43.89 38.60
CA THR A 249 34.06 -44.16 38.99
C THR A 249 34.04 -45.39 39.91
N PRO A 250 32.90 -45.83 40.51
CA PRO A 250 31.68 -45.12 40.92
C PRO A 250 31.32 -45.39 42.42
N ALA A 251 30.20 -44.83 42.91
CA ALA A 251 29.54 -45.29 44.16
C ALA A 251 28.00 -45.25 44.01
N ALA A 252 27.28 -46.05 44.82
CA ALA A 252 25.93 -46.53 44.48
C ALA A 252 24.74 -45.77 45.13
N LYS A 253 23.56 -45.99 44.55
CA LYS A 253 22.22 -45.65 45.08
C LYS A 253 21.90 -46.46 46.36
N PRO A 254 20.96 -45.98 47.19
CA PRO A 254 19.68 -46.69 47.27
C PRO A 254 18.43 -45.78 47.37
N ALA A 255 17.25 -46.40 47.23
CA ALA A 255 15.89 -45.88 47.47
C ALA A 255 14.91 -47.08 47.50
N PRO A 256 13.61 -46.96 47.87
CA PRO A 256 12.88 -45.90 48.57
C PRO A 256 12.36 -46.41 49.96
N PRO A 257 11.22 -45.92 50.50
CA PRO A 257 9.95 -46.62 50.26
C PRO A 257 8.74 -45.66 50.01
N ALA A 258 7.52 -46.20 49.90
CA ALA A 258 6.36 -45.51 49.33
C ALA A 258 5.09 -45.46 50.23
N ALA A 259 4.27 -44.43 49.96
CA ALA A 259 2.80 -44.33 50.04
C ALA A 259 2.00 -44.93 51.24
N LYS A 260 1.14 -44.07 51.82
CA LYS A 260 -0.18 -44.47 52.38
C LYS A 260 -1.30 -43.55 51.85
N LYS A 261 -2.56 -43.94 52.09
CA LYS A 261 -3.76 -43.53 51.31
C LYS A 261 -4.98 -43.38 52.24
N ALA A 262 -6.06 -42.78 51.70
CA ALA A 262 -7.40 -42.59 52.28
C ALA A 262 -7.57 -41.34 53.18
N ALA A 263 -8.78 -40.78 53.38
CA ALA A 263 -10.12 -41.22 52.95
C ALA A 263 -10.98 -40.05 52.39
N ALA A 264 -12.21 -40.33 51.92
CA ALA A 264 -13.13 -39.37 51.30
C ALA A 264 -14.57 -39.47 51.85
N LYS A 265 -15.37 -38.41 51.64
CA LYS A 265 -16.86 -38.30 51.72
C LYS A 265 -17.26 -36.99 51.01
N THR A 266 -17.98 -36.97 49.87
CA THR A 266 -19.46 -36.93 49.68
C THR A 266 -20.18 -35.74 50.35
N ALA A 267 -21.15 -35.01 49.76
CA ALA A 267 -21.73 -34.87 48.40
C ALA A 267 -22.74 -33.65 48.43
N THR A 268 -23.56 -33.21 47.45
CA THR A 268 -23.99 -33.68 46.10
C THR A 268 -24.61 -32.51 45.26
N ALA A 269 -24.44 -32.50 43.93
CA ALA A 269 -25.26 -31.79 42.91
C ALA A 269 -25.36 -30.22 42.97
N ALA A 270 -25.78 -29.48 41.93
CA ALA A 270 -26.31 -29.82 40.59
C ALA A 270 -25.69 -28.87 39.51
N LYS A 271 -25.13 -29.38 38.40
CA LYS A 271 -25.77 -29.72 37.10
C LYS A 271 -25.72 -28.58 36.05
N ALA A 272 -24.75 -28.70 35.13
CA ALA A 272 -24.78 -28.08 33.80
C ALA A 272 -24.48 -29.16 32.73
N ALA A 273 -25.02 -28.99 31.52
CA ALA A 273 -24.77 -29.82 30.33
C ALA A 273 -24.45 -28.86 29.15
N SER A 274 -23.80 -29.23 28.05
CA SER A 274 -23.23 -30.50 27.52
C SER A 274 -21.94 -30.15 26.74
N ALA A 275 -20.83 -30.91 26.76
CA ALA A 275 -20.57 -32.20 26.10
C ALA A 275 -20.78 -32.16 24.55
N THR A 276 -19.90 -32.67 23.66
CA THR A 276 -18.56 -33.33 23.80
C THR A 276 -17.82 -33.40 22.44
N THR A 277 -16.51 -33.68 22.45
CA THR A 277 -15.67 -34.13 21.29
C THR A 277 -15.22 -35.61 21.52
N PRO A 278 -14.22 -36.27 20.87
CA PRO A 278 -13.53 -36.13 19.55
C PRO A 278 -13.23 -37.46 18.75
N LYS A 279 -12.91 -37.38 17.42
CA LYS A 279 -12.02 -38.28 16.59
C LYS A 279 -12.29 -39.84 16.56
N PRO A 280 -11.51 -40.76 15.90
CA PRO A 280 -10.33 -40.65 14.98
C PRO A 280 -10.35 -41.50 13.65
N ALA A 281 -9.24 -41.44 12.88
CA ALA A 281 -8.56 -42.53 12.12
C ALA A 281 -8.72 -42.74 10.58
N ALA A 282 -7.68 -42.27 9.85
CA ALA A 282 -6.98 -42.72 8.62
C ALA A 282 -7.43 -43.91 7.72
N LYS A 283 -7.26 -43.75 6.40
CA LYS A 283 -6.59 -44.72 5.48
C LYS A 283 -6.09 -44.08 4.15
N LYS A 284 -5.56 -44.88 3.20
CA LYS A 284 -4.52 -44.52 2.20
C LYS A 284 -4.69 -45.22 0.83
N ALA A 285 -4.67 -44.47 -0.29
CA ALA A 285 -4.45 -44.93 -1.69
C ALA A 285 -4.08 -43.72 -2.59
N ALA A 286 -2.92 -43.69 -3.26
CA ALA A 286 -2.66 -44.14 -4.65
C ALA A 286 -3.37 -43.27 -5.73
N ALA A 287 -2.76 -42.47 -6.63
CA ALA A 287 -1.45 -42.37 -7.31
C ALA A 287 -1.52 -42.75 -8.81
N LYS A 288 -1.39 -41.76 -9.72
CA LYS A 288 -0.76 -41.91 -11.05
C LYS A 288 -0.51 -40.58 -11.78
N ALA A 289 0.68 -40.46 -12.35
CA ALA A 289 0.98 -39.75 -13.60
C ALA A 289 1.41 -40.84 -14.64
N PRO A 290 1.69 -40.59 -15.95
CA PRO A 290 2.58 -39.54 -16.46
C PRO A 290 2.12 -38.85 -17.77
N ALA A 291 3.00 -38.01 -18.33
CA ALA A 291 2.78 -37.13 -19.47
C ALA A 291 2.86 -37.79 -20.86
N LYS A 292 2.41 -37.06 -21.89
CA LYS A 292 2.98 -37.11 -23.26
C LYS A 292 2.70 -35.85 -24.08
N ALA A 293 3.71 -35.37 -24.80
CA ALA A 293 3.62 -34.58 -26.04
C ALA A 293 4.32 -35.42 -27.16
N PRO A 294 4.18 -35.13 -28.48
CA PRO A 294 4.94 -34.01 -29.09
C PRO A 294 4.42 -33.43 -30.45
N ALA A 295 5.01 -32.29 -30.89
CA ALA A 295 5.36 -31.95 -32.30
C ALA A 295 4.23 -31.74 -33.36
N LYS A 296 4.42 -31.09 -34.54
CA LYS A 296 5.40 -30.10 -35.11
C LYS A 296 4.84 -29.50 -36.43
N LYS A 297 5.47 -28.43 -36.96
CA LYS A 297 5.35 -27.84 -38.34
C LYS A 297 3.99 -27.16 -38.67
N ALA A 298 3.84 -26.32 -39.71
CA ALA A 298 4.70 -25.35 -40.44
C ALA A 298 3.87 -24.68 -41.58
N ALA A 299 4.29 -23.65 -42.33
CA ALA A 299 4.94 -22.36 -42.04
C ALA A 299 5.12 -21.59 -43.39
N ALA A 300 4.77 -20.30 -43.49
CA ALA A 300 4.91 -19.53 -44.75
C ALA A 300 5.18 -18.01 -44.56
N LYS A 301 6.01 -17.44 -45.43
CA LYS A 301 6.22 -15.98 -45.64
C LYS A 301 5.56 -15.54 -46.94
N LYS A 302 5.18 -14.25 -47.08
CA LYS A 302 5.62 -13.38 -48.20
C LYS A 302 5.17 -11.91 -48.10
N THR A 303 6.12 -11.04 -48.38
CA THR A 303 6.12 -9.62 -48.82
C THR A 303 7.28 -9.51 -49.85
N PRO A 304 7.54 -8.42 -50.63
CA PRO A 304 7.29 -7.00 -50.31
C PRO A 304 6.99 -6.03 -51.50
N ALA A 305 7.07 -4.71 -51.20
CA ALA A 305 7.35 -3.57 -52.10
C ALA A 305 6.15 -3.05 -52.96
N LYS A 306 6.14 -1.78 -53.42
CA LYS A 306 7.21 -0.75 -53.56
C LYS A 306 6.84 0.65 -53.03
N THR A 307 7.88 1.47 -52.88
CA THR A 307 7.91 2.91 -52.55
C THR A 307 7.43 3.85 -53.66
N ALA A 308 7.03 5.06 -53.26
CA ALA A 308 7.18 6.30 -54.02
C ALA A 308 7.41 7.49 -53.06
N ALA A 309 8.26 8.45 -53.43
CA ALA A 309 8.56 9.65 -52.63
C ALA A 309 8.92 10.85 -53.52
N LYS A 310 8.43 12.05 -53.18
CA LYS A 310 8.74 13.40 -53.73
C LYS A 310 7.70 14.41 -53.19
N THR A 311 7.95 15.70 -52.93
CA THR A 311 9.22 16.47 -52.83
C THR A 311 8.99 17.66 -51.87
N ALA A 312 10.04 18.27 -51.32
CA ALA A 312 9.93 19.52 -50.57
C ALA A 312 9.75 20.75 -51.47
N ALA A 313 9.14 21.82 -50.94
CA ALA A 313 9.12 23.16 -51.54
C ALA A 313 9.37 24.23 -50.45
N LYS A 314 10.16 25.26 -50.77
CA LYS A 314 10.66 26.28 -49.82
C LYS A 314 10.32 27.69 -50.30
N ARG A 315 9.66 28.49 -49.46
CA ARG A 315 9.56 29.97 -49.49
C ARG A 315 9.12 30.44 -48.09
N THR A 316 9.99 30.97 -47.25
CA THR A 316 10.41 32.39 -47.15
C THR A 316 9.26 33.39 -46.88
N THR A 317 9.04 33.66 -45.60
CA THR A 317 8.89 35.01 -45.01
C THR A 317 8.34 36.16 -45.86
N THR A 318 7.14 36.63 -45.50
CA THR A 318 6.84 38.07 -45.33
C THR A 318 5.64 38.25 -44.41
N GLN A 319 5.72 39.21 -43.49
CA GLN A 319 4.58 39.86 -42.82
C GLN A 319 4.51 41.29 -43.38
N PRO A 320 3.33 41.90 -43.54
CA PRO A 320 2.97 42.96 -42.58
C PRO A 320 1.47 43.19 -42.31
N ALA A 321 1.21 43.78 -41.13
CA ALA A 321 0.17 44.79 -40.81
C ALA A 321 -1.32 44.65 -41.23
N ALA A 322 -2.14 44.41 -40.19
CA ALA A 322 -3.31 45.22 -39.78
C ALA A 322 -4.64 45.31 -40.58
N ALA A 323 -5.67 44.65 -40.00
CA ALA A 323 -7.10 45.04 -39.93
C ALA A 323 -7.99 45.01 -41.21
N PRO A 324 -9.34 44.97 -41.09
CA PRO A 324 -10.21 44.86 -39.89
C PRO A 324 -11.04 43.54 -39.82
N LYS A 325 -11.95 43.44 -38.84
CA LYS A 325 -12.87 42.28 -38.63
C LYS A 325 -14.02 42.23 -39.65
N PRO A 326 -14.44 41.01 -40.02
CA PRO A 326 -15.87 40.66 -40.20
C PRO A 326 -16.37 39.77 -39.06
N GLN A 327 -17.64 39.91 -38.67
CA GLN A 327 -18.34 38.92 -37.85
C GLN A 327 -19.01 37.87 -38.76
N ALA A 328 -18.91 36.59 -38.41
CA ALA A 328 -19.71 35.52 -38.99
C ALA A 328 -20.07 34.50 -37.90
N ALA A 329 -21.36 34.14 -37.80
CA ALA A 329 -21.86 33.34 -36.68
C ALA A 329 -21.68 31.83 -36.90
N ALA A 330 -20.85 31.18 -36.06
CA ALA A 330 -20.77 29.72 -35.98
C ALA A 330 -21.89 29.16 -35.08
N LYS A 331 -22.66 28.18 -35.57
CA LYS A 331 -23.77 27.56 -34.82
C LYS A 331 -23.21 26.75 -33.65
N LYS A 332 -23.57 27.13 -32.41
CA LYS A 332 -23.18 26.42 -31.19
C LYS A 332 -23.98 25.13 -31.04
N ALA A 333 -23.33 23.97 -31.19
CA ALA A 333 -23.92 22.69 -30.82
C ALA A 333 -24.22 22.69 -29.31
N THR A 334 -25.47 22.45 -28.93
CA THR A 334 -25.91 22.47 -27.52
C THR A 334 -25.58 21.16 -26.82
N ALA A 335 -24.77 21.23 -25.76
CA ALA A 335 -24.54 20.11 -24.87
C ALA A 335 -25.84 19.68 -24.14
N PRO A 336 -26.00 18.40 -23.74
CA PRO A 336 -27.23 17.93 -23.12
C PRO A 336 -27.48 18.55 -21.75
N THR A 337 -28.69 19.06 -21.51
CA THR A 337 -29.08 19.60 -20.19
C THR A 337 -29.40 18.46 -19.20
N LYS A 338 -29.41 18.76 -17.89
CA LYS A 338 -29.70 17.78 -16.81
C LYS A 338 -30.93 16.88 -17.05
N LYS A 339 -31.89 17.31 -17.88
CA LYS A 339 -33.11 16.55 -18.23
C LYS A 339 -32.84 15.26 -19.04
N THR A 340 -31.88 15.22 -19.96
CA THR A 340 -31.67 14.01 -20.81
C THR A 340 -30.99 12.87 -20.05
N ARG A 341 -30.13 13.22 -19.09
CA ARG A 341 -29.32 12.26 -18.31
C ARG A 341 -30.16 11.24 -17.53
N GLY A 342 -31.38 11.61 -17.13
CA GLY A 342 -32.34 10.69 -16.48
C GLY A 342 -32.95 9.68 -17.45
N LEU A 343 -33.41 10.15 -18.62
CA LEU A 343 -33.98 9.31 -19.68
C LEU A 343 -32.97 8.26 -20.18
N GLU A 344 -31.74 8.69 -20.47
CA GLU A 344 -30.65 7.82 -20.91
C GLU A 344 -30.30 6.76 -19.85
N HIS A 345 -30.25 7.13 -18.57
CA HIS A 345 -29.97 6.21 -17.46
C HIS A 345 -31.07 5.13 -17.30
N VAL A 346 -32.34 5.53 -17.40
CA VAL A 346 -33.50 4.61 -17.33
C VAL A 346 -33.50 3.64 -18.53
N VAL A 347 -33.32 4.16 -19.75
CA VAL A 347 -33.25 3.33 -20.98
C VAL A 347 -32.06 2.37 -20.94
N ALA A 348 -30.88 2.82 -20.51
CA ALA A 348 -29.69 1.97 -20.38
C ALA A 348 -29.83 0.89 -19.30
N SER A 349 -30.55 1.19 -18.22
CA SER A 349 -30.87 0.22 -17.16
C SER A 349 -31.85 -0.85 -17.67
N LEU A 350 -32.95 -0.44 -18.30
CA LEU A 350 -33.97 -1.35 -18.84
C LEU A 350 -33.43 -2.26 -19.97
N LYS A 351 -32.41 -1.83 -20.73
CA LYS A 351 -31.69 -2.70 -21.68
C LYS A 351 -30.93 -3.84 -21.00
N LYS A 352 -30.52 -3.69 -19.74
CA LYS A 352 -29.72 -4.66 -18.97
C LYS A 352 -30.57 -5.58 -18.08
N THR A 353 -31.80 -5.19 -17.76
CA THR A 353 -32.70 -6.00 -16.93
C THR A 353 -33.28 -7.18 -17.72
N GLN A 354 -33.05 -8.42 -17.25
CA GLN A 354 -33.52 -9.64 -17.91
C GLN A 354 -35.06 -9.79 -17.87
N SER A 355 -35.71 -9.34 -16.80
CA SER A 355 -37.18 -9.30 -16.69
C SER A 355 -37.65 -7.84 -16.67
N LYS A 356 -38.29 -7.39 -17.76
CA LYS A 356 -38.78 -6.01 -17.91
C LYS A 356 -40.21 -5.90 -17.37
N PRO A 357 -40.59 -4.82 -16.66
CA PRO A 357 -41.94 -4.66 -16.14
C PRO A 357 -43.02 -4.68 -17.23
N ALA A 358 -43.91 -5.67 -17.21
CA ALA A 358 -44.94 -5.84 -18.24
C ALA A 358 -46.15 -4.89 -18.11
N ARG A 359 -46.28 -4.16 -17.00
CA ARG A 359 -47.38 -3.20 -16.74
C ARG A 359 -46.85 -1.83 -16.33
N GLN A 360 -47.56 -0.77 -16.73
CA GLN A 360 -47.19 0.63 -16.50
C GLN A 360 -46.89 0.96 -15.03
N ALA A 361 -47.71 0.51 -14.08
CA ALA A 361 -47.50 0.78 -12.65
C ALA A 361 -46.16 0.21 -12.12
N ALA A 362 -45.78 -0.99 -12.58
CA ALA A 362 -44.50 -1.61 -12.22
C ALA A 362 -43.31 -0.91 -12.92
N LEU A 363 -43.50 -0.39 -14.12
CA LEU A 363 -42.50 0.45 -14.79
C LEU A 363 -42.32 1.79 -14.07
N LEU A 364 -43.40 2.47 -13.66
CA LEU A 364 -43.34 3.72 -12.88
C LEU A 364 -42.58 3.52 -11.55
N ALA A 365 -42.85 2.44 -10.82
CA ALA A 365 -42.10 2.09 -9.61
C ALA A 365 -40.60 1.85 -9.89
N MET A 366 -40.26 1.23 -11.02
CA MET A 366 -38.88 1.04 -11.45
C MET A 366 -38.20 2.36 -11.85
N ILE A 367 -38.90 3.25 -12.56
CA ILE A 367 -38.41 4.60 -12.91
C ILE A 367 -38.14 5.41 -11.63
N LYS A 368 -39.07 5.41 -10.67
CA LYS A 368 -38.89 6.06 -9.35
C LYS A 368 -37.60 5.59 -8.68
N SER A 369 -37.39 4.28 -8.62
CA SER A 369 -36.18 3.67 -8.02
C SER A 369 -34.89 4.07 -8.76
N LEU A 370 -34.89 4.02 -10.10
CA LEU A 370 -33.73 4.38 -10.94
C LEU A 370 -33.40 5.88 -10.97
N LEU A 371 -34.34 6.75 -10.59
CA LEU A 371 -34.14 8.19 -10.48
C LEU A 371 -33.96 8.66 -9.02
N VAL A 372 -34.13 7.77 -8.04
CA VAL A 372 -34.17 8.08 -6.59
C VAL A 372 -35.19 9.20 -6.28
N ALA A 373 -36.33 9.13 -6.96
CA ALA A 373 -37.38 10.14 -6.87
C ALA A 373 -38.33 9.89 -5.69
N LYS A 374 -38.99 10.96 -5.21
CA LYS A 374 -40.04 10.86 -4.19
C LYS A 374 -41.32 10.26 -4.77
N ASP A 375 -42.25 9.85 -3.91
CA ASP A 375 -43.62 9.57 -4.35
C ASP A 375 -44.24 10.83 -4.98
N ASP A 376 -45.05 10.61 -6.02
CA ASP A 376 -45.73 11.64 -6.83
C ASP A 376 -44.81 12.71 -7.46
N ASP A 377 -43.50 12.47 -7.53
CA ASP A 377 -42.56 13.38 -8.19
C ASP A 377 -42.85 13.44 -9.72
N PRO A 378 -43.15 14.64 -10.27
CA PRO A 378 -43.51 14.79 -11.68
C PRO A 378 -42.39 14.36 -12.64
N ILE A 379 -41.14 14.22 -12.18
CA ILE A 379 -40.05 13.68 -13.02
C ILE A 379 -40.29 12.23 -13.44
N ILE A 380 -41.05 11.44 -12.65
CA ILE A 380 -41.31 10.03 -12.92
C ILE A 380 -42.25 9.90 -14.13
N GLN A 381 -43.42 10.56 -14.06
CA GLN A 381 -44.40 10.56 -15.15
C GLN A 381 -43.84 11.29 -16.38
N LYS A 382 -43.08 12.37 -16.20
CA LYS A 382 -42.40 13.04 -17.31
C LYS A 382 -41.42 12.08 -18.01
N THR A 383 -40.63 11.31 -17.27
CA THR A 383 -39.68 10.35 -17.86
C THR A 383 -40.40 9.24 -18.62
N LEU A 384 -41.56 8.75 -18.13
CA LEU A 384 -42.39 7.80 -18.88
C LEU A 384 -42.89 8.41 -20.21
N ASN A 385 -43.40 9.65 -20.17
CA ASN A 385 -43.85 10.37 -21.36
C ASN A 385 -42.69 10.62 -22.35
N ASP A 386 -41.50 10.99 -21.86
CA ASP A 386 -40.29 11.17 -22.68
C ASP A 386 -39.86 9.85 -23.35
N MET A 387 -39.99 8.70 -22.67
CA MET A 387 -39.70 7.37 -23.25
C MET A 387 -40.71 6.98 -24.34
N MET A 388 -41.99 7.33 -24.18
CA MET A 388 -43.02 7.14 -25.21
C MET A 388 -42.77 8.04 -26.43
N ALA A 389 -42.49 9.32 -26.20
CA ALA A 389 -42.18 10.29 -27.27
C ALA A 389 -40.89 9.94 -28.03
N ALA A 390 -39.91 9.33 -27.37
CA ALA A 390 -38.69 8.80 -27.98
C ALA A 390 -38.89 7.43 -28.69
N GLY A 391 -40.13 6.91 -28.77
CA GLY A 391 -40.46 5.63 -29.40
C GLY A 391 -39.83 4.41 -28.71
N LYS A 392 -39.42 4.54 -27.43
CA LYS A 392 -38.70 3.49 -26.69
C LYS A 392 -39.60 2.53 -25.93
N ILE A 393 -40.83 2.95 -25.65
CA ILE A 393 -41.91 2.10 -25.16
C ILE A 393 -43.22 2.49 -25.84
N ALA A 394 -44.14 1.54 -25.94
CA ALA A 394 -45.56 1.79 -26.19
C ALA A 394 -46.37 1.20 -25.04
N ILE A 395 -47.49 1.83 -24.70
CA ILE A 395 -48.42 1.35 -23.68
C ILE A 395 -49.80 1.30 -24.34
N ASN A 396 -50.51 0.19 -24.17
CA ASN A 396 -51.87 0.01 -24.70
C ASN A 396 -52.94 0.36 -23.65
N ASP A 397 -54.21 0.31 -24.06
CA ASP A 397 -55.36 0.69 -23.21
C ASP A 397 -55.55 -0.23 -21.98
N THR A 398 -54.90 -1.40 -21.94
CA THR A 398 -54.87 -2.29 -20.77
C THR A 398 -53.65 -2.08 -19.87
N GLY A 399 -52.86 -1.03 -20.10
CA GLY A 399 -51.71 -0.64 -19.30
C GLY A 399 -50.50 -1.58 -19.43
N ALA A 400 -50.47 -2.43 -20.47
CA ALA A 400 -49.36 -3.33 -20.77
C ALA A 400 -48.27 -2.60 -21.57
N VAL A 401 -47.01 -2.84 -21.22
CA VAL A 401 -45.85 -2.14 -21.81
C VAL A 401 -45.15 -3.00 -22.86
N GLN A 402 -45.04 -2.47 -24.07
CA GLN A 402 -44.16 -3.00 -25.12
C GLN A 402 -42.87 -2.18 -25.18
N TYR A 403 -41.73 -2.83 -25.46
CA TYR A 403 -40.41 -2.22 -25.38
C TYR A 403 -39.66 -2.24 -26.72
N SER A 404 -39.31 -1.06 -27.22
CA SER A 404 -38.57 -0.82 -28.47
C SER A 404 -37.19 -0.19 -28.18
N LEU A 405 -36.53 -0.73 -27.15
CA LEU A 405 -35.35 -0.14 -26.49
C LEU A 405 -34.06 -0.26 -27.28
#